data_AF-J9WNC3-F1
#
_entry.id   AF-J9WNC3-F1
#
_cell.length_a   1.000
_cell.length_b   1.000
_cell.length_c   1.000
_cell.angle_alpha   90.00
_cell.angle_beta   90.00
_cell.angle_gamma   90.00
#
_symmetry.space_group_name_H-M   'P 1'
#
loop_
_entity.id
_entity.type
_entity.pdbx_description
1 polymer ?
#
loop_
_entity_poly.entity_id
_entity_poly.type
_entity_poly.pdbx_seq_one_letter_code
_entity_poly.pdbx_strand_id
1 'polypeptide(L)'
;HMQEFTQVHMRMMAQSFQSISVTAANPVPFINGLPFEPALFPPVSHAPYDCNPEVENFKETIQQLEGRLVRQDHQIRELIAKMETQNTHMAELKRTIRNLEGKITEMEAQQCNGIYIWKIENFSGLQKAQEEERPVVMHSPGFYTGKPGYKLCLRLHIQLPNAQRCANFISLFVHT
;
A
#
# COMPACT_ATOMS: atom_id res chain seq x y z
N HIS A 1 -11.47 3.48 -11.41
CA HIS A 1 -11.15 2.12 -11.87
C HIS A 1 -11.98 1.02 -11.20
N MET A 2 -11.70 0.55 -9.98
CA MET A 2 -12.52 -0.53 -9.34
C MET A 2 -14.00 -0.15 -9.11
N GLN A 3 -14.26 1.11 -8.76
CA GLN A 3 -15.60 1.61 -8.43
C GLN A 3 -16.54 1.70 -9.64
N GLU A 4 -15.99 1.89 -10.84
CA GLU A 4 -16.75 1.96 -12.09
C GLU A 4 -17.26 0.58 -12.51
N PHE A 5 -16.47 -0.47 -12.32
CA PHE A 5 -16.90 -1.85 -12.60
C PHE A 5 -18.05 -2.29 -11.68
N THR A 6 -18.03 -1.88 -10.41
CA THR A 6 -19.12 -2.17 -9.48
C THR A 6 -20.43 -1.49 -9.89
N GLN A 7 -20.38 -0.22 -10.31
CA GLN A 7 -21.57 0.49 -10.79
C GLN A 7 -22.15 -0.11 -12.07
N VAL A 8 -21.29 -0.48 -13.03
CA VAL A 8 -21.71 -1.13 -14.28
C VAL A 8 -22.36 -2.49 -13.98
N HIS A 9 -21.75 -3.29 -13.10
CA HIS A 9 -22.29 -4.57 -12.69
C HIS A 9 -23.65 -4.46 -12.00
N MET A 10 -23.83 -3.51 -11.09
CA MET A 10 -25.13 -3.24 -10.44
C MET A 10 -26.20 -2.79 -11.44
N ARG A 11 -25.84 -1.96 -12.43
CA ARG A 11 -26.77 -1.54 -13.49
C ARG A 11 -27.22 -2.71 -14.37
N MET A 12 -26.31 -3.61 -14.73
CA MET A 12 -26.63 -4.81 -15.51
C MET A 12 -27.56 -5.76 -14.74
N MET A 13 -27.28 -6.00 -13.45
CA MET A 13 -28.15 -6.78 -12.57
C MET A 13 -29.58 -6.21 -12.52
N ALA A 14 -29.70 -4.89 -12.31
CA ALA A 14 -31.01 -4.23 -12.24
C ALA A 14 -31.83 -4.36 -13.54
N GLN A 15 -31.18 -4.32 -14.70
CA GLN A 15 -31.83 -4.50 -16.01
C GLN A 15 -32.34 -5.93 -16.21
N SER A 16 -31.60 -6.94 -15.75
CA SER A 16 -32.04 -8.34 -15.81
C SER A 16 -33.27 -8.60 -14.94
N PHE A 17 -33.33 -8.05 -13.73
CA PHE A 17 -34.51 -8.21 -12.86
C PHE A 17 -35.77 -7.54 -13.43
N GLN A 18 -35.64 -6.39 -14.10
CA GLN A 18 -36.76 -5.74 -14.77
C GLN A 18 -37.34 -6.57 -15.92
N SER A 19 -36.51 -7.34 -16.62
CA SER A 19 -36.98 -8.25 -17.68
C SER A 19 -37.76 -9.47 -17.17
N ILE A 20 -37.58 -9.85 -15.90
CA ILE A 20 -38.24 -11.01 -15.27
C ILE A 20 -39.65 -10.63 -14.75
N SER A 21 -39.91 -9.35 -14.43
CA SER A 21 -41.19 -8.90 -13.85
C SER A 21 -42.36 -8.75 -14.85
N VAL A 22 -42.22 -9.11 -16.13
CA VAL A 22 -43.28 -8.89 -17.14
C VAL A 22 -44.21 -10.10 -17.32
N THR A 23 -44.12 -11.13 -16.47
CA THR A 23 -45.04 -12.29 -16.52
C THR A 23 -45.83 -12.47 -15.22
N ALA A 24 -46.44 -11.39 -14.72
CA ALA A 24 -47.51 -11.49 -13.73
C ALA A 24 -48.86 -11.39 -14.44
N ALA A 25 -49.61 -12.49 -14.41
CA ALA A 25 -50.93 -12.65 -15.01
C ALA A 25 -51.93 -11.55 -14.58
N ASN A 26 -52.79 -11.15 -15.52
CA ASN A 26 -53.88 -10.18 -15.33
C ASN A 26 -54.80 -10.54 -14.15
N PRO A 27 -55.23 -9.57 -13.31
CA PRO A 27 -56.27 -9.81 -12.32
C PRO A 27 -57.65 -9.79 -12.99
N VAL A 28 -58.38 -10.92 -12.93
CA VAL A 28 -59.79 -11.01 -13.34
C VAL A 28 -60.68 -10.52 -12.18
N PRO A 29 -61.78 -9.79 -12.43
CA PRO A 29 -62.56 -9.14 -11.37
C PRO A 29 -63.37 -10.14 -10.52
N PHE A 30 -63.46 -9.84 -9.23
CA PHE A 30 -64.34 -10.48 -8.25
C PHE A 30 -65.82 -10.38 -8.68
N ILE A 31 -66.51 -11.52 -8.75
CA ILE A 31 -67.98 -11.59 -8.71
C ILE A 31 -68.40 -12.47 -7.53
N ASN A 32 -69.27 -11.89 -6.71
CA ASN A 32 -69.85 -12.43 -5.47
C ASN A 32 -70.80 -13.62 -5.73
N GLY A 33 -70.71 -14.62 -4.83
CA GLY A 33 -71.86 -15.34 -4.29
C GLY A 33 -72.28 -16.63 -5.00
N LEU A 34 -71.90 -17.79 -4.46
CA LEU A 34 -72.63 -19.08 -4.45
C LEU A 34 -71.97 -20.01 -3.39
N PRO A 35 -72.71 -20.91 -2.72
CA PRO A 35 -72.21 -21.69 -1.58
C PRO A 35 -71.25 -22.82 -2.01
N PHE A 36 -70.25 -23.08 -1.16
CA PHE A 36 -69.17 -24.05 -1.38
C PHE A 36 -69.69 -25.48 -1.51
N GLU A 37 -69.51 -26.10 -2.68
CA GLU A 37 -69.77 -27.53 -2.92
C GLU A 37 -68.43 -28.29 -3.01
N PRO A 38 -68.09 -29.20 -2.08
CA PRO A 38 -66.73 -29.76 -1.97
C PRO A 38 -66.33 -30.81 -3.03
N ALA A 39 -67.18 -31.10 -4.02
CA ALA A 39 -67.08 -32.36 -4.79
C ALA A 39 -66.56 -32.23 -6.23
N LEU A 40 -65.98 -31.09 -6.64
CA LEU A 40 -65.51 -30.88 -8.02
C LEU A 40 -64.02 -30.51 -8.17
N PHE A 41 -63.21 -30.62 -7.12
CA PHE A 41 -61.76 -30.50 -7.29
C PHE A 41 -61.21 -31.81 -7.91
N PRO A 42 -60.56 -31.77 -9.08
CA PRO A 42 -59.80 -32.92 -9.54
C PRO A 42 -58.71 -33.21 -8.49
N PRO A 43 -58.24 -34.47 -8.38
CA PRO A 43 -57.13 -34.77 -7.48
C PRO A 43 -55.98 -33.84 -7.87
N VAL A 44 -55.32 -33.25 -6.86
CA VAL A 44 -54.07 -32.54 -7.05
C VAL A 44 -53.10 -33.55 -7.66
N SER A 45 -52.99 -33.52 -8.99
CA SER A 45 -51.93 -34.19 -9.70
C SER A 45 -50.66 -33.54 -9.21
N HIS A 46 -49.97 -34.20 -8.27
CA HIS A 46 -48.55 -34.01 -8.07
C HIS A 46 -47.87 -34.46 -9.35
N ALA A 47 -47.91 -33.61 -10.38
CA ALA A 47 -46.91 -33.64 -11.42
C ALA A 47 -45.56 -33.51 -10.69
N PRO A 48 -44.59 -34.40 -10.94
CA PRO A 48 -43.24 -34.12 -10.48
C PRO A 48 -42.90 -32.75 -11.08
N TYR A 49 -42.50 -31.80 -10.23
CA TYR A 49 -41.86 -30.59 -10.74
C TYR A 49 -40.67 -31.08 -11.56
N ASP A 50 -40.82 -31.14 -12.88
CA ASP A 50 -39.70 -31.36 -13.79
C ASP A 50 -38.77 -30.19 -13.52
N CYS A 51 -37.69 -30.47 -12.80
CA CYS A 51 -36.69 -29.49 -12.48
C CYS A 51 -36.12 -29.02 -13.81
N ASN A 52 -36.42 -27.77 -14.18
CA ASN A 52 -36.05 -27.24 -15.49
C ASN A 52 -34.51 -27.37 -15.61
N PRO A 53 -33.97 -28.12 -16.59
CA PRO A 53 -32.55 -28.51 -16.61
C PRO A 53 -31.59 -27.32 -16.63
N GLU A 54 -32.06 -26.17 -17.14
CA GLU A 54 -31.33 -24.90 -17.09
C GLU A 54 -31.13 -24.40 -15.65
N VAL A 55 -32.11 -24.56 -14.76
CA VAL A 55 -32.03 -24.14 -13.35
C VAL A 55 -31.00 -24.98 -12.59
N GLU A 56 -30.95 -26.28 -12.84
CA GLU A 56 -29.91 -27.14 -12.23
C GLU A 56 -28.52 -26.86 -12.81
N ASN A 57 -28.41 -26.53 -14.09
CA ASN A 57 -27.13 -26.09 -14.68
C ASN A 57 -26.63 -24.76 -14.08
N PHE A 58 -27.52 -23.79 -13.87
CA PHE A 58 -27.18 -22.54 -13.18
C PHE A 58 -26.73 -22.78 -11.74
N LYS A 59 -27.42 -23.66 -11.02
CA LYS A 59 -27.07 -24.02 -9.64
C LYS A 59 -25.69 -24.68 -9.55
N GLU A 60 -25.37 -25.59 -10.46
CA GLU A 60 -24.03 -26.20 -10.55
C GLU A 60 -22.95 -25.15 -10.84
N THR A 61 -23.22 -24.22 -11.76
CA THR A 61 -22.32 -23.11 -12.08
C THR A 61 -22.08 -22.20 -10.86
N ILE A 62 -23.15 -21.88 -10.12
CA ILE A 62 -23.05 -21.08 -8.88
C ILE A 62 -22.18 -21.80 -7.85
N GLN A 63 -22.42 -23.08 -7.59
CA GLN A 63 -21.59 -23.87 -6.66
C GLN A 63 -20.13 -23.91 -7.09
N GLN A 64 -19.84 -24.02 -8.39
CA GLN A 64 -18.49 -23.99 -8.91
C GLN A 64 -17.83 -22.62 -8.68
N LEU A 65 -18.55 -21.52 -8.91
CA LEU A 65 -18.07 -20.15 -8.67
C LEU A 65 -17.85 -19.87 -7.19
N GLU A 66 -18.75 -20.30 -6.31
CA GLU A 66 -18.60 -20.21 -4.85
C GLU A 66 -17.33 -20.96 -4.41
N GLY A 67 -17.12 -22.17 -4.90
CA GLY A 67 -15.90 -22.94 -4.62
C GLY A 67 -14.63 -22.23 -5.10
N ARG A 68 -14.67 -21.58 -6.28
CA ARG A 68 -13.55 -20.77 -6.78
C ARG A 68 -13.30 -19.53 -5.92
N LEU A 69 -14.36 -18.84 -5.51
CA LEU A 69 -14.29 -17.64 -4.67
C LEU A 69 -13.62 -17.97 -3.33
N VAL A 70 -14.03 -19.06 -2.67
CA VAL A 70 -13.44 -19.49 -1.39
C VAL A 70 -11.94 -19.78 -1.55
N ARG A 71 -11.53 -20.45 -2.64
CA ARG A 71 -10.11 -20.71 -2.91
C ARG A 71 -9.32 -19.42 -3.13
N GLN A 72 -9.85 -18.48 -3.90
CA GLN A 72 -9.19 -17.20 -4.14
C GLN A 72 -9.07 -16.36 -2.86
N ASP A 73 -10.13 -16.32 -2.06
CA ASP A 73 -10.16 -15.63 -0.77
C ASP A 73 -9.14 -16.23 0.21
N HIS A 74 -8.99 -17.56 0.22
CA HIS A 74 -7.91 -18.22 0.95
C HIS A 74 -6.52 -17.82 0.43
N GLN A 75 -6.28 -17.85 -0.88
CA GLN A 75 -5.00 -17.44 -1.47
C GLN A 75 -4.65 -15.98 -1.15
N ILE A 76 -5.63 -15.08 -1.15
CA ILE A 76 -5.45 -13.67 -0.78
C ILE A 76 -4.99 -13.57 0.67
N ARG A 77 -5.64 -14.28 1.60
CA ARG A 77 -5.24 -14.30 3.02
C ARG A 77 -3.80 -14.80 3.20
N GLU A 78 -3.43 -15.89 2.53
CA GLU A 78 -2.06 -16.41 2.60
C GLU A 78 -1.02 -15.42 2.06
N LEU A 79 -1.33 -14.76 0.95
CA LEU A 79 -0.44 -13.77 0.35
C LEU A 79 -0.29 -12.54 1.25
N ILE A 80 -1.37 -12.09 1.90
CA ILE A 80 -1.32 -11.01 2.90
C ILE A 80 -0.39 -11.40 4.05
N ALA A 81 -0.58 -12.58 4.65
CA ALA A 81 0.27 -13.05 5.75
C ALA A 81 1.75 -13.16 5.35
N LYS A 82 2.05 -13.63 4.12
CA LYS A 82 3.41 -13.67 3.57
C LYS A 82 3.99 -12.27 3.38
N MET A 83 3.23 -11.34 2.82
CA MET A 83 3.64 -9.96 2.62
C MET A 83 3.93 -9.26 3.96
N GLU A 84 3.07 -9.44 4.96
CA GLU A 84 3.28 -8.89 6.31
C GLU A 84 4.54 -9.44 6.97
N THR A 85 4.78 -10.75 6.85
CA THR A 85 5.99 -11.40 7.35
C THR A 85 7.24 -10.83 6.67
N GLN A 86 7.23 -10.72 5.34
CA GLN A 86 8.33 -10.13 4.57
C GLN A 86 8.58 -8.67 4.93
N ASN A 87 7.52 -7.88 5.15
CA ASN A 87 7.63 -6.49 5.58
C ASN A 87 8.30 -6.36 6.95
N THR A 88 7.93 -7.22 7.90
CA THR A 88 8.58 -7.28 9.22
C THR A 88 10.06 -7.60 9.09
N HIS A 89 10.41 -8.63 8.31
CA HIS A 89 11.82 -8.98 8.06
C HIS A 89 12.59 -7.85 7.38
N MET A 90 12.01 -7.19 6.37
CA MET A 90 12.63 -6.04 5.72
C MET A 90 12.87 -4.90 6.71
N ALA A 91 11.91 -4.61 7.59
CA ALA A 91 12.06 -3.58 8.62
C ALA A 91 13.18 -3.92 9.61
N GLU A 92 13.30 -5.19 9.99
CA GLU A 92 14.38 -5.70 10.83
C GLU A 92 15.75 -5.59 10.16
N LEU A 93 15.89 -6.07 8.93
CA LEU A 93 17.13 -5.95 8.15
C LEU A 93 17.56 -4.48 8.03
N LYS A 94 16.62 -3.58 7.71
CA LYS A 94 16.89 -2.14 7.64
C LYS A 94 17.38 -1.58 8.97
N ARG A 95 16.85 -2.06 10.11
CA ARG A 95 17.32 -1.67 11.45
C ARG A 95 18.73 -2.18 11.71
N THR A 96 19.00 -3.43 11.36
CA THR A 96 20.32 -4.04 11.52
C THR A 96 21.38 -3.32 10.69
N ILE A 97 21.07 -2.97 9.42
CA ILE A 97 21.95 -2.19 8.55
C ILE A 97 22.31 -0.86 9.22
N ARG A 98 21.32 -0.06 9.65
CA ARG A 98 21.56 1.22 10.33
C ARG A 98 22.43 1.08 11.58
N ASN A 99 22.22 0.01 12.35
CA ASN A 99 23.02 -0.27 13.54
C ASN A 99 24.47 -0.63 13.20
N LEU A 100 24.69 -1.43 12.15
CA LEU A 100 26.03 -1.78 11.68
C LEU A 100 26.75 -0.56 11.08
N GLU A 101 26.07 0.26 10.28
CA GLU A 101 26.58 1.53 9.77
C GLU A 101 27.03 2.44 10.92
N GLY A 102 26.20 2.60 11.95
CA GLY A 102 26.56 3.39 13.13
C GLY A 102 27.78 2.84 13.89
N LYS A 103 27.91 1.52 14.00
CA LYS A 103 29.10 0.88 14.60
C LYS A 103 30.36 1.10 13.78
N ILE A 104 30.26 1.00 12.45
CA ILE A 104 31.39 1.27 11.55
C ILE A 104 31.84 2.73 11.70
N THR A 105 30.90 3.68 11.63
CA THR A 105 31.22 5.11 11.81
C THR A 105 31.87 5.39 13.17
N GLU A 106 31.39 4.76 14.25
CA GLU A 106 31.99 4.90 15.58
C GLU A 106 33.39 4.26 15.67
N MET A 107 33.61 3.12 15.01
CA MET A 107 34.95 2.50 14.94
C MET A 107 35.94 3.37 14.15
N GLU A 108 35.52 3.91 13.01
CA GLU A 108 36.33 4.82 12.19
C GLU A 108 36.68 6.11 12.95
N ALA A 109 35.69 6.70 13.64
CA ALA A 109 35.86 7.88 14.49
C ALA A 109 36.94 7.67 15.56
N GLN A 110 37.02 6.47 16.11
CA GLN A 110 37.97 6.09 17.15
C GLN A 110 39.39 5.84 16.64
N GLN A 111 39.57 5.64 15.33
CA GLN A 111 40.88 5.37 14.73
C GLN A 111 41.68 6.65 14.44
N CYS A 112 41.04 7.83 14.48
CA CYS A 112 41.66 9.09 14.11
C CYS A 112 42.84 9.48 15.01
N ASN A 113 42.82 9.15 16.30
CA ASN A 113 43.91 9.46 17.26
C ASN A 113 44.41 10.92 17.15
N GLY A 114 43.50 11.88 16.97
CA GLY A 114 43.82 13.30 16.83
C GLY A 114 44.17 13.76 15.41
N ILE A 115 44.30 12.87 14.44
CA ILE A 115 44.48 13.18 13.02
C ILE A 115 43.21 12.80 12.27
N TYR A 116 42.48 13.79 11.77
CA TYR A 116 41.23 13.59 11.04
C TYR A 116 41.36 14.07 9.59
N ILE A 117 40.98 13.21 8.64
CA ILE A 117 40.94 13.52 7.21
C ILE A 117 39.49 13.51 6.76
N TRP A 118 38.97 14.69 6.41
CA TRP A 118 37.61 14.81 5.87
C TRP A 118 37.64 14.90 4.35
N LYS A 119 37.18 13.84 3.68
CA LYS A 119 36.99 13.85 2.23
C LYS A 119 35.65 14.52 1.91
N ILE A 120 35.70 15.62 1.15
CA ILE A 120 34.52 16.26 0.60
C ILE A 120 34.25 15.69 -0.79
N GLU A 121 33.12 14.99 -0.94
CA GLU A 121 32.71 14.44 -2.22
C GLU A 121 31.79 15.42 -2.98
N ASN A 122 31.77 15.31 -4.32
CA ASN A 122 30.92 16.12 -5.19
C ASN A 122 31.00 17.64 -4.91
N PHE A 123 32.23 18.16 -4.74
CA PHE A 123 32.46 19.57 -4.43
C PHE A 123 31.86 20.53 -5.49
N SER A 124 31.86 20.13 -6.76
CA SER A 124 31.22 20.90 -7.85
C SER A 124 29.73 21.13 -7.61
N GLY A 125 29.01 20.16 -7.02
CA GLY A 125 27.61 20.32 -6.64
C GLY A 125 27.42 21.37 -5.54
N LEU A 126 28.36 21.44 -4.58
CA LEU A 126 28.34 22.44 -3.52
C LEU A 126 28.62 23.84 -4.06
N GLN A 127 29.57 23.95 -4.98
CA GLN A 127 29.88 25.21 -5.66
C GLN A 127 28.68 25.71 -6.48
N LYS A 128 28.01 24.82 -7.22
CA LYS A 128 26.78 25.18 -7.93
C LYS A 128 25.68 25.68 -7.00
N ALA A 129 25.49 25.03 -5.84
CA ALA A 129 24.53 25.49 -4.85
C ALA A 129 24.86 26.90 -4.34
N GLN A 130 26.15 27.19 -4.12
CA GLN A 130 26.63 28.52 -3.75
C GLN A 130 26.35 29.56 -4.86
N GLU A 131 26.58 29.23 -6.13
CA GLU A 131 26.27 30.10 -7.29
C GLU A 131 24.78 30.41 -7.40
N GLU A 132 23.92 29.46 -7.05
CA GLU A 132 22.47 29.62 -6.93
C GLU A 132 22.04 30.39 -5.65
N GLU A 133 23.00 31.05 -4.98
CA GLU A 133 22.84 31.77 -3.72
C GLU A 133 22.25 30.93 -2.57
N ARG A 134 22.43 29.61 -2.61
CA ARG A 134 22.01 28.73 -1.51
C ARG A 134 23.12 28.61 -0.47
N PRO A 135 22.80 28.73 0.83
CA PRO A 135 23.78 28.57 1.89
C PRO A 135 24.27 27.13 1.93
N VAL A 136 25.58 26.93 1.91
CA VAL A 136 26.20 25.60 1.99
C VAL A 136 26.88 25.45 3.34
N VAL A 137 26.29 24.61 4.18
CA VAL A 137 26.84 24.22 5.48
C VAL A 137 26.90 22.71 5.56
N MET A 138 28.07 22.15 5.89
CA MET A 138 28.26 20.72 6.06
C MET A 138 28.90 20.41 7.39
N HIS A 139 28.64 19.21 7.90
CA HIS A 139 29.29 18.68 9.10
C HIS A 139 30.03 17.41 8.72
N SER A 140 31.24 17.25 9.27
CA SER A 140 31.94 15.97 9.20
C SER A 140 31.29 14.97 10.16
N PRO A 141 31.49 13.66 9.93
CA PRO A 141 31.35 12.67 11.00
C PRO A 141 32.13 13.09 12.26
N GLY A 142 31.61 12.67 13.42
CA GLY A 142 32.32 12.87 14.68
C GLY A 142 33.57 12.01 14.73
N PHE A 143 34.65 12.51 15.32
CA PHE A 143 35.91 11.80 15.49
C PHE A 143 36.49 12.03 16.88
N TYR A 144 37.35 11.13 17.33
CA TYR A 144 37.99 11.22 18.63
C TYR A 144 39.43 11.72 18.52
N THR A 145 39.81 12.56 19.47
CA THR A 145 41.20 13.04 19.64
C THR A 145 42.14 11.96 20.17
N GLY A 146 41.62 10.88 20.76
CA GLY A 146 42.37 9.76 21.31
C GLY A 146 41.52 8.89 22.26
N LYS A 147 42.15 7.91 22.92
CA LYS A 147 41.52 7.05 23.95
C LYS A 147 42.33 7.10 25.25
N PRO A 148 41.84 7.73 26.33
CA PRO A 148 40.64 8.58 26.38
C PRO A 148 40.87 9.92 25.64
N GLY A 149 39.78 10.58 25.20
CA GLY A 149 39.86 11.86 24.49
C GLY A 149 38.49 12.51 24.25
N TYR A 150 38.51 13.73 23.71
CA TYR A 150 37.31 14.45 23.29
C TYR A 150 36.76 13.90 21.97
N LYS A 151 35.43 13.88 21.84
CA LYS A 151 34.72 13.69 20.56
C LYS A 151 34.48 15.07 19.96
N LEU A 152 34.85 15.26 18.70
CA LEU A 152 34.73 16.52 17.97
C LEU A 152 34.08 16.26 16.61
N CYS A 153 33.59 17.31 15.95
CA CYS A 153 33.27 17.29 14.51
C CYS A 153 33.70 18.60 13.85
N LEU A 154 33.88 18.58 12.53
CA LEU A 154 34.17 19.77 11.75
C LEU A 154 32.89 20.31 11.12
N ARG A 155 32.78 21.63 11.00
CA ARG A 155 31.70 22.29 10.27
C ARG A 155 32.28 23.18 9.18
N LEU A 156 31.93 22.89 7.93
CA LEU A 156 32.32 23.65 6.75
C LEU A 156 31.23 24.64 6.37
N HIS A 157 31.61 25.88 6.07
CA HIS A 157 30.73 26.88 5.49
C HIS A 157 31.35 27.37 4.19
N ILE A 158 30.59 27.29 3.10
CA ILE A 158 30.93 27.96 1.85
C ILE A 158 30.07 29.23 1.76
N GLN A 159 30.73 30.38 1.73
CA GLN A 159 30.06 31.68 1.79
C GLN A 159 29.37 32.00 0.47
N LEU A 160 28.27 32.75 0.53
CA LEU A 160 27.60 33.20 -0.68
C LEU A 160 28.50 34.15 -1.49
N PRO A 161 28.36 34.17 -2.83
CA PRO A 161 29.17 35.03 -3.68
C PRO A 161 28.99 36.52 -3.37
N ASN A 162 27.82 36.88 -2.84
CA ASN A 162 27.45 38.25 -2.45
C ASN A 162 27.82 38.63 -1.00
N ALA A 163 28.52 37.75 -0.27
CA ALA A 163 28.93 38.02 1.11
C ALA A 163 29.92 39.20 1.18
N GLN A 164 29.53 40.28 1.86
CA GLN A 164 30.26 41.56 1.90
C GLN A 164 31.71 41.44 2.40
N ARG A 165 31.98 40.46 3.26
CA ARG A 165 33.32 40.07 3.69
C ARG A 165 33.35 38.55 3.66
N CYS A 166 34.33 37.98 2.98
CA CYS A 166 34.58 36.53 2.88
C CYS A 166 33.91 35.75 1.74
N ALA A 167 33.33 36.38 0.71
CA ALA A 167 32.73 35.66 -0.44
C ALA A 167 33.67 34.63 -1.12
N ASN A 168 34.99 34.87 -1.08
CA ASN A 168 35.99 34.00 -1.71
C ASN A 168 36.67 33.02 -0.72
N PHE A 169 36.17 32.91 0.51
CA PHE A 169 36.79 32.08 1.54
C PHE A 169 35.85 30.97 1.98
N ILE A 170 36.44 29.81 2.26
CA ILE A 170 35.78 28.71 2.93
C ILE A 170 36.14 28.78 4.41
N SER A 171 35.13 28.74 5.28
CA SER A 171 35.33 28.74 6.73
C SER A 171 35.19 27.33 7.29
N LEU A 172 36.11 26.93 8.16
CA LEU A 172 36.12 25.63 8.81
C LEU A 172 36.14 25.84 10.33
N PHE A 173 35.19 25.20 11.02
CA PHE A 173 35.04 25.28 12.46
C PHE A 173 35.19 23.90 13.09
N VAL A 174 35.66 23.86 14.33
CA VAL A 174 35.66 22.65 15.17
C VAL A 174 34.55 22.80 16.21
N HIS A 175 33.69 21.79 16.30
CA HIS A 175 32.64 21.67 17.30
C HIS A 175 32.94 20.49 18.23
N THR A 176 32.56 20.64 19.49
CA THR A 176 32.62 19.62 20.56
C THR A 176 31.23 19.10 20.84
#